data_AF-A0A821C3X7-F1
#
_entry.id   AF-A0A821C3X7-F1
#
_cell.length_a   1.000
_cell.length_b   1.000
_cell.length_c   1.000
_cell.angle_alpha   90.00
_cell.angle_beta   90.00
_cell.angle_gamma   90.00
#
_symmetry.space_group_name_H-M   'P 1'
#
loop_
_entity.id
_entity.type
_entity.pdbx_description
1 polymer ?
#
loop_
_entity_poly.entity_id
_entity_poly.type
_entity_poly.pdbx_seq_one_letter_code
_entity_poly.pdbx_strand_id
1 'polypeptide(L)'
;MEANLEQLVVALNISSLSTDILQQITLLLQSKTEEVLPSFISQEYQSLFTLEHKVWQLLGEDSREWFNDSNYSEFFQTLGSFNKNMIFNQDNIKDEIIISLLMPDTIDQINSIFKQIEQSIDDNDPVITFASLWFDNLSFSIHEYPQLGHSPIIIQMNQYVTGHCILSEQFKFYLGQLRQSPLLQSLFTAKQLFYMRTCPFSLHVYFHSNPSSFDYTPDQILQNIGNDYLQIIQIQSYTIELWSTELLSCMTQLIGFMRAFLWWNGEMGTKFKILLSTEKILCEYIQAMIHITDYEAQCGRIMSQWINNETILLDSVIIFLKHIAQTQNINWFFRSINQLPDILLKIAESSINNEICLCAYGILTEILTDEDLKKLKFPDNIRVYFFEMLEKAWQNPSK
;
A
#
# COMPACT_ATOMS: atom_id res chain seq x y z
N MET A 1 5.30 20.53 -34.48
CA MET A 1 6.61 20.20 -33.89
C MET A 1 6.27 19.61 -32.54
N GLU A 2 6.45 18.30 -32.35
CA GLU A 2 6.20 17.67 -31.06
C GLU A 2 7.14 18.31 -30.03
N ALA A 3 6.61 18.75 -28.90
CA ALA A 3 7.41 19.35 -27.84
C ALA A 3 8.31 18.28 -27.22
N ASN A 4 9.62 18.51 -27.21
CA ASN A 4 10.59 17.65 -26.53
C ASN A 4 10.49 17.88 -25.01
N LEU A 5 10.42 16.81 -24.20
CA LEU A 5 10.31 16.92 -22.73
C LEU A 5 11.49 17.71 -22.15
N GLU A 6 12.70 17.52 -22.67
CA GLU A 6 13.89 18.28 -22.26
C GLU A 6 13.65 19.80 -22.36
N GLN A 7 13.07 20.26 -23.47
CA GLN A 7 12.80 21.69 -23.67
C GLN A 7 11.73 22.22 -22.70
N LEU A 8 10.71 21.41 -22.42
CA LEU A 8 9.64 21.76 -21.49
C LEU A 8 10.17 21.85 -20.05
N VAL A 9 10.98 20.90 -19.61
CA VAL A 9 11.57 20.86 -18.27
C VAL A 9 12.58 21.99 -18.08
N VAL A 10 13.40 22.31 -19.08
CA VAL A 10 14.29 23.48 -19.05
C VAL A 10 13.49 24.78 -18.92
N ALA A 11 12.38 24.91 -19.65
CA ALA A 11 11.53 26.10 -19.56
C ALA A 11 10.88 26.25 -18.18
N LEU A 12 10.49 25.14 -17.52
CA LEU A 12 10.04 25.17 -16.12
C LEU A 12 11.10 25.71 -15.15
N ASN A 13 12.40 25.57 -15.45
CA ASN A 13 13.47 26.08 -14.59
C ASN A 13 13.72 27.57 -14.73
N ILE A 14 13.23 28.19 -15.81
CA ILE A 14 13.49 29.59 -16.14
C ILE A 14 12.31 30.50 -15.73
N SER A 15 11.08 29.99 -15.82
CA SER A 15 9.87 30.69 -15.38
C SER A 15 9.21 29.95 -14.22
N SER A 16 8.51 30.66 -13.33
CA SER A 16 7.50 30.04 -12.45
C SER A 16 6.61 29.09 -13.27
N LEU A 17 6.15 28.00 -12.67
CA LEU A 17 5.37 26.94 -13.32
C LEU A 17 4.33 27.53 -14.29
N SER A 18 4.63 27.50 -15.59
CA SER A 18 3.72 28.03 -16.61
C SER A 18 2.66 26.99 -16.90
N THR A 19 1.39 27.37 -16.80
CA THR A 19 0.24 26.52 -17.08
C THR A 19 0.35 25.85 -18.46
N ASP A 20 0.79 26.58 -19.48
CA ASP A 20 0.96 26.05 -20.85
C ASP A 20 2.04 24.98 -20.94
N ILE A 21 3.10 25.09 -20.12
CA ILE A 21 4.19 24.10 -20.10
C ILE A 21 3.71 22.84 -19.38
N LEU A 22 3.02 22.99 -18.24
CA LEU A 22 2.47 21.87 -17.50
C LEU A 22 1.47 21.08 -18.34
N GLN A 23 0.57 21.76 -19.05
CA GLN A 23 -0.39 21.10 -19.93
C GLN A 23 0.30 20.32 -21.06
N GLN A 24 1.37 20.86 -21.65
CA GLN A 24 2.14 20.13 -22.68
C GLN A 24 2.84 18.88 -22.11
N ILE A 25 3.39 18.97 -20.90
CA ILE A 25 3.98 17.80 -20.23
C ILE A 25 2.89 16.78 -19.92
N THR A 26 1.75 17.20 -19.38
CA THR A 26 0.58 16.35 -19.11
C THR A 26 0.15 15.57 -20.36
N LEU A 27 -0.07 16.25 -21.48
CA LEU A 27 -0.45 15.62 -22.74
C LEU A 27 0.62 14.65 -23.26
N LEU A 28 1.89 15.01 -23.10
CA LEU A 28 3.01 14.14 -23.50
C LEU A 28 3.02 12.85 -22.68
N LEU A 29 2.86 12.92 -21.36
CA LEU A 29 2.84 11.76 -20.47
C LEU A 29 1.62 10.87 -20.73
N GLN A 30 0.43 11.46 -20.91
CA GLN A 30 -0.79 10.73 -21.25
C GLN A 30 -0.69 9.98 -22.59
N SER A 31 0.11 10.49 -23.54
CA SER A 31 0.32 9.85 -24.83
C SER A 31 1.18 8.58 -24.77
N LYS A 32 1.84 8.28 -23.64
CA LYS A 32 2.75 7.13 -23.52
C LYS A 32 2.00 5.87 -23.15
N THR A 33 1.87 4.98 -24.13
CA THR A 33 1.34 3.63 -23.94
C THR A 33 2.41 2.68 -23.42
N GLU A 34 1.99 1.53 -22.88
CA GLU A 34 2.87 0.51 -22.30
C GLU A 34 3.95 0.02 -23.27
N GLU A 35 3.62 -0.10 -24.56
CA GLU A 35 4.54 -0.55 -25.61
C GLU A 35 5.73 0.41 -25.82
N VAL A 36 5.51 1.71 -25.66
CA VAL A 36 6.50 2.75 -26.00
C VAL A 36 7.21 3.27 -24.74
N LEU A 37 6.62 3.04 -23.56
CA LEU A 37 7.07 3.52 -22.26
C LEU A 37 8.56 3.23 -21.96
N PRO A 38 9.10 2.01 -22.16
CA PRO A 38 10.50 1.73 -21.84
C PRO A 38 11.50 2.53 -22.68
N SER A 39 11.19 2.70 -23.97
CA SER A 39 12.01 3.47 -24.90
C SER A 39 11.99 4.96 -24.55
N PHE A 40 10.81 5.48 -24.17
CA PHE A 40 10.64 6.87 -23.75
C PHE A 40 11.42 7.17 -22.47
N ILE A 41 11.30 6.33 -21.44
CA ILE A 41 12.03 6.52 -20.17
C ILE A 41 13.54 6.50 -20.41
N SER A 42 14.03 5.58 -21.24
CA SER A 42 15.46 5.49 -21.55
C SER A 42 15.99 6.72 -22.29
N GLN A 43 15.19 7.31 -23.19
CA GLN A 43 15.57 8.49 -23.96
C GLN A 43 15.48 9.78 -23.14
N GLU A 44 14.45 9.90 -22.31
CA GLU A 44 14.10 11.12 -21.58
C GLU A 44 14.48 11.07 -20.09
N TYR A 45 15.30 10.09 -19.69
CA TYR A 45 15.66 9.83 -18.31
C TYR A 45 16.04 11.09 -17.53
N GLN A 46 16.95 11.91 -18.08
CA GLN A 46 17.44 13.10 -17.38
C GLN A 46 16.34 14.15 -17.18
N SER A 47 15.44 14.29 -18.17
CA SER A 47 14.31 15.21 -18.13
C SER A 47 13.28 14.76 -17.08
N LEU A 48 12.96 13.46 -17.07
CA LEU A 48 12.07 12.84 -16.08
C LEU A 48 12.63 12.95 -14.66
N PHE A 49 13.92 12.63 -14.49
CA PHE A 49 14.64 12.78 -13.23
C PHE A 49 14.55 14.21 -12.70
N THR A 50 14.86 15.19 -13.55
CA THR A 50 14.77 16.60 -13.17
C THR A 50 13.35 17.02 -12.80
N LEU A 51 12.34 16.49 -13.51
CA LEU A 51 10.94 16.77 -13.24
C LEU A 51 10.49 16.20 -11.88
N GLU A 52 10.79 14.93 -11.59
CA GLU A 52 10.44 14.28 -10.31
C GLU A 52 11.09 14.98 -9.12
N HIS A 53 12.39 15.29 -9.23
CA HIS A 53 13.13 15.98 -8.18
C HIS A 53 12.54 17.36 -7.89
N LYS A 54 12.16 18.08 -8.95
CA LYS A 54 11.48 19.36 -8.82
C LYS A 54 10.13 19.22 -8.15
N VAL A 55 9.36 18.20 -8.46
CA VAL A 55 8.07 17.96 -7.79
C VAL A 55 8.27 17.71 -6.30
N TRP A 56 9.21 16.84 -5.92
CA TRP A 56 9.53 16.63 -4.51
C TRP A 56 9.94 17.94 -3.80
N GLN A 57 10.68 18.81 -4.47
CA GLN A 57 11.09 20.11 -3.90
C GLN A 57 9.87 21.00 -3.70
N LEU A 58 9.04 21.13 -4.72
CA LEU A 58 7.86 21.97 -4.70
C LEU A 58 6.84 21.53 -3.62
N LEU A 59 6.66 20.22 -3.41
CA LEU A 59 5.83 19.70 -2.31
C LEU A 59 6.37 20.09 -0.92
N GLY A 60 7.68 20.34 -0.81
CA GLY A 60 8.35 20.76 0.41
C GLY A 60 8.51 22.27 0.58
N GLU A 61 8.02 23.09 -0.35
CA GLU A 61 8.05 24.56 -0.28
C GLU A 61 6.78 25.15 0.34
N ASP A 62 6.89 26.24 1.10
CA ASP A 62 5.75 26.87 1.79
C ASP A 62 4.78 27.63 0.86
N SER A 63 5.09 27.74 -0.44
CA SER A 63 4.28 28.49 -1.41
C SER A 63 3.06 27.67 -1.85
N ARG A 64 1.84 28.17 -1.56
CA ARG A 64 0.58 27.44 -1.80
C ARG A 64 -0.26 27.94 -2.98
N GLU A 65 0.15 29.03 -3.64
CA GLU A 65 -0.72 29.77 -4.58
C GLU A 65 -1.15 28.96 -5.82
N TRP A 66 -0.42 27.90 -6.16
CA TRP A 66 -0.53 27.18 -7.43
C TRP A 66 -1.33 25.87 -7.31
N PHE A 67 -1.46 25.28 -6.13
CA PHE A 67 -2.13 24.00 -5.94
C PHE A 67 -3.66 24.03 -6.12
N ASN A 68 -4.26 25.23 -6.13
CA ASN A 68 -5.69 25.43 -6.35
C ASN A 68 -6.07 25.55 -7.83
N ASP A 69 -5.10 25.66 -8.74
CA ASP A 69 -5.35 25.73 -10.19
C ASP A 69 -5.49 24.31 -10.77
N SER A 70 -6.56 24.08 -11.53
CA SER A 70 -6.93 22.78 -12.09
C SER A 70 -5.84 22.16 -12.96
N ASN A 71 -5.03 22.98 -13.63
CA ASN A 71 -3.97 22.48 -14.51
C ASN A 71 -2.83 21.81 -13.71
N TYR A 72 -2.56 22.32 -12.52
CA TYR A 72 -1.59 21.70 -11.61
C TYR A 72 -2.13 20.39 -11.08
N SER A 73 -3.40 20.38 -10.67
CA SER A 73 -4.06 19.14 -10.22
C SER A 73 -3.99 18.05 -11.29
N GLU A 74 -4.33 18.38 -12.54
CA GLU A 74 -4.25 17.44 -13.66
C GLU A 74 -2.82 16.96 -13.93
N PHE A 75 -1.84 17.87 -13.88
CA PHE A 75 -0.42 17.53 -14.01
C PHE A 75 0.04 16.56 -12.93
N PHE A 76 -0.22 16.86 -11.66
CA PHE A 76 0.16 16.02 -10.54
C PHE A 76 -0.49 14.63 -10.61
N GLN A 77 -1.78 14.56 -10.94
CA GLN A 77 -2.49 13.29 -11.09
C GLN A 77 -1.95 12.47 -12.27
N THR A 78 -1.65 13.13 -13.38
CA THR A 78 -1.10 12.49 -14.58
C THR A 78 0.30 11.94 -14.31
N LEU A 79 1.18 12.74 -13.72
CA LEU A 79 2.54 12.32 -13.38
C LEU A 79 2.53 11.22 -12.32
N GLY A 80 1.70 11.34 -11.28
CA GLY A 80 1.54 10.29 -10.28
C GLY A 80 1.06 8.95 -10.89
N SER A 81 0.13 9.00 -11.85
CA SER A 81 -0.33 7.81 -12.58
C SER A 81 0.75 7.24 -13.50
N PHE A 82 1.52 8.12 -14.16
CA PHE A 82 2.66 7.72 -14.98
C PHE A 82 3.72 6.98 -14.15
N ASN A 83 4.05 7.49 -12.97
CA ASN A 83 4.99 6.85 -12.04
C ASN A 83 4.50 5.47 -11.59
N LYS A 84 3.22 5.37 -11.26
CA LYS A 84 2.62 4.08 -10.89
C LYS A 84 2.71 3.07 -12.03
N ASN A 85 2.40 3.48 -13.26
CA ASN A 85 2.51 2.61 -14.43
C ASN A 85 3.97 2.19 -14.67
N MET A 86 4.92 3.11 -14.50
CA MET A 86 6.35 2.81 -14.59
C MET A 86 6.81 1.77 -13.56
N ILE A 87 6.27 1.82 -12.33
CA ILE A 87 6.59 0.84 -11.28
C ILE A 87 6.16 -0.57 -11.68
N PHE A 88 4.99 -0.75 -12.32
CA PHE A 88 4.43 -2.08 -12.57
C PHE A 88 4.67 -2.61 -14.00
N ASN A 89 5.01 -1.76 -14.98
CA ASN A 89 5.28 -2.16 -16.36
C ASN A 89 6.79 -2.33 -16.61
N GLN A 90 7.41 -3.27 -15.88
CA GLN A 90 8.87 -3.38 -15.72
C GLN A 90 9.62 -4.16 -16.81
N ASP A 91 8.94 -4.92 -17.66
CA ASP A 91 9.57 -5.98 -18.48
C ASP A 91 10.75 -5.52 -19.37
N ASN A 92 10.94 -4.21 -19.57
CA ASN A 92 12.05 -3.64 -20.33
C ASN A 92 12.71 -2.39 -19.69
N ILE A 93 12.45 -2.08 -18.41
CA ILE A 93 13.06 -0.95 -17.71
C ILE A 93 13.94 -1.49 -16.58
N LYS A 94 15.17 -1.00 -16.47
CA LYS A 94 16.08 -1.42 -15.39
C LYS A 94 15.59 -0.90 -14.04
N ASP A 95 15.54 -1.77 -13.03
CA ASP A 95 15.18 -1.44 -11.65
C ASP A 95 15.91 -0.19 -11.13
N GLU A 96 17.21 -0.04 -11.42
CA GLU A 96 17.99 1.09 -10.93
C GLU A 96 17.50 2.45 -11.49
N ILE A 97 16.94 2.45 -12.70
CA ILE A 97 16.38 3.65 -13.34
C ILE A 97 15.07 4.04 -12.63
N ILE A 98 14.20 3.08 -12.34
CA ILE A 98 12.93 3.35 -11.66
C ILE A 98 13.21 3.86 -10.25
N ILE A 99 14.11 3.19 -9.54
CA ILE A 99 14.53 3.58 -8.20
C ILE A 99 15.10 4.99 -8.19
N SER A 100 15.99 5.34 -9.11
CA SER A 100 16.61 6.66 -9.13
C SER A 100 15.64 7.78 -9.49
N LEU A 101 14.62 7.50 -10.30
CA LEU A 101 13.59 8.48 -10.67
C LEU A 101 12.64 8.82 -9.52
N LEU A 102 12.24 7.82 -8.74
CA LEU A 102 11.14 7.95 -7.77
C LEU A 102 11.59 8.27 -6.35
N MET A 103 12.88 8.10 -6.06
CA MET A 103 13.42 8.39 -4.73
C MET A 103 13.57 9.89 -4.49
N PRO A 104 13.20 10.39 -3.30
CA PRO A 104 13.49 11.76 -2.90
C PRO A 104 15.00 12.00 -2.77
N ASP A 105 15.43 13.25 -2.95
CA ASP A 105 16.83 13.67 -2.89
C ASP A 105 17.42 13.58 -1.48
N THR A 106 16.67 14.08 -0.51
CA THR A 106 17.17 14.31 0.84
C THR A 106 16.10 14.05 1.90
N ILE A 107 16.59 13.75 3.11
CA ILE A 107 15.76 13.66 4.31
C ILE A 107 15.06 14.99 4.62
N ASP A 108 15.75 16.13 4.42
CA ASP A 108 15.22 17.45 4.75
C ASP A 108 13.99 17.82 3.93
N GLN A 109 13.98 17.43 2.64
CA GLN A 109 12.83 17.60 1.75
C GLN A 109 11.59 16.86 2.27
N ILE A 110 11.75 15.58 2.63
CA ILE A 110 10.65 14.76 3.20
C ILE A 110 10.17 15.35 4.54
N ASN A 111 11.09 15.75 5.41
CA ASN A 111 10.75 16.37 6.69
C ASN A 111 9.98 17.69 6.50
N SER A 112 10.34 18.48 5.47
CA SER A 112 9.63 19.72 5.14
C SER A 112 8.18 19.42 4.74
N ILE A 113 7.95 18.43 3.86
CA ILE A 113 6.60 18.00 3.44
C ILE A 113 5.78 17.58 4.66
N PHE A 114 6.32 16.72 5.52
CA PHE A 114 5.58 16.27 6.70
C PHE A 114 5.23 17.42 7.65
N LYS A 115 6.18 18.32 7.90
CA LYS A 115 5.96 19.49 8.74
C LYS A 115 4.85 20.38 8.18
N GLN A 116 4.78 20.57 6.86
CA GLN A 116 3.70 21.33 6.24
C GLN A 116 2.33 20.66 6.42
N ILE A 117 2.25 19.34 6.23
CA ILE A 117 1.01 18.57 6.44
C ILE A 117 0.55 18.69 7.91
N GLU A 118 1.47 18.53 8.85
CA GLU A 118 1.19 18.67 10.28
C GLU A 118 0.63 20.07 10.61
N GLN A 119 1.30 21.12 10.11
CA GLN A 119 0.96 22.52 10.37
C GLN A 119 -0.25 23.03 9.59
N SER A 120 -0.73 22.31 8.57
CA SER A 120 -1.90 22.74 7.81
C SER A 120 -3.15 22.75 8.70
N ILE A 121 -3.84 23.89 8.70
CA ILE A 121 -5.11 24.09 9.41
C ILE A 121 -6.33 23.73 8.53
N ASP A 122 -6.12 23.57 7.23
CA ASP A 122 -7.15 23.13 6.29
C ASP A 122 -7.01 21.62 6.08
N ASP A 123 -8.00 20.87 6.58
CA ASP A 123 -8.03 19.41 6.43
C ASP A 123 -8.18 18.96 4.96
N ASN A 124 -8.61 19.85 4.07
CA ASN A 124 -8.75 19.59 2.64
C ASN A 124 -7.68 20.29 1.80
N ASP A 125 -6.54 20.68 2.39
CA ASP A 125 -5.44 21.31 1.67
C ASP A 125 -4.99 20.40 0.50
N PRO A 126 -5.07 20.86 -0.77
CA PRO A 126 -4.70 20.06 -1.94
C PRO A 126 -3.25 19.56 -1.91
N VAL A 127 -2.34 20.28 -1.24
CA VAL A 127 -0.94 19.85 -1.05
C VAL A 127 -0.89 18.49 -0.39
N ILE A 128 -1.76 18.22 0.57
CA ILE A 128 -1.81 16.93 1.27
C ILE A 128 -2.22 15.82 0.29
N THR A 129 -3.20 16.08 -0.58
CA THR A 129 -3.60 15.13 -1.61
C THR A 129 -2.45 14.81 -2.55
N PHE A 130 -1.71 15.82 -3.02
CA PHE A 130 -0.57 15.60 -3.90
C PHE A 130 0.58 14.90 -3.17
N ALA A 131 0.98 15.36 -1.97
CA ALA A 131 2.00 14.68 -1.18
C ALA A 131 1.66 13.19 -0.97
N SER A 132 0.39 12.88 -0.65
CA SER A 132 -0.10 11.50 -0.56
C SER A 132 0.17 10.68 -1.83
N LEU A 133 -0.05 11.23 -3.03
CA LEU A 133 0.22 10.52 -4.29
C LEU A 133 1.69 10.11 -4.43
N TRP A 134 2.63 11.00 -4.07
CA TRP A 134 4.06 10.70 -4.12
C TRP A 134 4.48 9.67 -3.08
N PHE A 135 3.99 9.80 -1.84
CA PHE A 135 4.25 8.80 -0.80
C PHE A 135 3.63 7.44 -1.11
N ASP A 136 2.44 7.39 -1.73
CA ASP A 136 1.81 6.15 -2.16
C ASP A 136 2.62 5.49 -3.28
N ASN A 137 3.12 6.25 -4.27
CA ASN A 137 4.02 5.75 -5.32
C ASN A 137 5.37 5.26 -4.79
N LEU A 138 5.94 5.98 -3.81
CA LEU A 138 7.14 5.52 -3.12
C LEU A 138 6.86 4.21 -2.37
N SER A 139 5.67 4.06 -1.79
CA SER A 139 5.26 2.85 -1.10
C SER A 139 5.12 1.67 -2.07
N PHE A 140 4.50 1.87 -3.24
CA PHE A 140 4.51 0.88 -4.32
C PHE A 140 5.93 0.50 -4.75
N SER A 141 6.84 1.47 -4.85
CA SER A 141 8.24 1.20 -5.20
C SER A 141 8.95 0.35 -4.13
N ILE A 142 8.71 0.61 -2.84
CA ILE A 142 9.28 -0.20 -1.76
C ILE A 142 8.74 -1.64 -1.78
N HIS A 143 7.46 -1.83 -2.14
CA HIS A 143 6.88 -3.15 -2.30
C HIS A 143 7.59 -3.95 -3.42
N GLU A 144 7.75 -3.36 -4.60
CA GLU A 144 8.42 -4.02 -5.74
C GLU A 144 9.93 -4.18 -5.51
N TYR A 145 10.54 -3.26 -4.77
CA TYR A 145 11.98 -3.22 -4.48
C TYR A 145 12.25 -3.19 -2.96
N PRO A 146 12.07 -4.30 -2.23
CA PRO A 146 12.21 -4.35 -0.78
C PRO A 146 13.55 -3.80 -0.25
N GLN A 147 14.64 -3.89 -1.03
CA GLN A 147 15.94 -3.32 -0.65
C GLN A 147 15.88 -1.81 -0.35
N LEU A 148 14.90 -1.09 -0.90
CA LEU A 148 14.68 0.34 -0.61
C LEU A 148 14.32 0.58 0.85
N GLY A 149 13.71 -0.39 1.53
CA GLY A 149 13.41 -0.32 2.96
C GLY A 149 14.63 -0.06 3.84
N HIS A 150 15.84 -0.37 3.36
CA HIS A 150 17.09 -0.14 4.07
C HIS A 150 17.74 1.22 3.74
N SER A 151 17.16 2.01 2.85
CA SER A 151 17.65 3.35 2.53
C SER A 151 17.51 4.28 3.75
N PRO A 152 18.53 5.09 4.09
CA PRO A 152 18.43 6.04 5.19
C PRO A 152 17.24 6.99 5.10
N ILE A 153 16.84 7.38 3.87
CA ILE A 153 15.69 8.27 3.67
C ILE A 153 14.38 7.54 4.03
N ILE A 154 14.22 6.29 3.61
CA ILE A 154 13.01 5.49 3.89
C ILE A 154 12.92 5.15 5.37
N ILE A 155 14.04 4.81 6.01
CA ILE A 155 14.10 4.56 7.45
C ILE A 155 13.65 5.82 8.21
N GLN A 156 14.25 6.98 7.91
CA GLN A 156 13.93 8.24 8.58
C GLN A 156 12.47 8.66 8.34
N MET A 157 11.96 8.48 7.11
CA MET A 157 10.57 8.74 6.76
C MET A 157 9.62 7.91 7.62
N ASN A 158 9.86 6.60 7.75
CA ASN A 158 8.97 5.71 8.51
C ASN A 158 9.12 5.86 10.02
N GLN A 159 10.30 6.27 10.52
CA GLN A 159 10.47 6.73 11.91
C GLN A 159 9.60 7.97 12.17
N TYR A 160 9.65 8.96 11.27
CA TYR A 160 8.83 10.17 11.38
C TYR A 160 7.32 9.83 11.36
N VAL A 161 6.87 9.05 10.36
CA VAL A 161 5.47 8.61 10.23
C VAL A 161 5.00 7.92 11.50
N THR A 162 5.83 7.07 12.10
CA THR A 162 5.46 6.41 13.35
C THR A 162 5.34 7.40 14.50
N GLY A 163 6.37 8.19 14.75
CA GLY A 163 6.44 9.10 15.90
C GLY A 163 5.45 10.25 15.85
N HIS A 164 5.26 10.84 14.68
CA HIS A 164 4.51 12.08 14.50
C HIS A 164 3.13 11.87 13.84
N CYS A 165 2.90 10.76 13.15
CA CYS A 165 1.59 10.43 12.60
C CYS A 165 0.90 9.35 13.44
N ILE A 166 1.38 8.09 13.42
CA ILE A 166 0.66 6.95 14.05
C ILE A 166 0.50 7.12 15.57
N LEU A 167 1.52 7.61 16.27
CA LEU A 167 1.48 7.82 17.71
C LEU A 167 0.84 9.16 18.13
N SER A 168 0.36 9.96 17.17
CA SER A 168 -0.27 11.24 17.47
C SER A 168 -1.73 11.11 17.93
N GLU A 169 -2.19 12.13 18.65
CA GLU A 169 -3.62 12.26 19.01
C GLU A 169 -4.50 12.51 17.78
N GLN A 170 -3.96 13.12 16.72
CA GLN A 170 -4.68 13.34 15.47
C GLN A 170 -5.03 12.01 14.79
N PHE A 171 -4.08 11.07 14.74
CA PHE A 171 -4.34 9.73 14.22
C PHE A 171 -5.39 9.00 15.04
N LYS A 172 -5.31 9.04 16.38
CA LYS A 172 -6.34 8.46 17.26
C LYS A 172 -7.72 9.05 17.02
N PHE A 173 -7.80 10.37 16.85
CA PHE A 173 -9.04 11.05 16.55
C PHE A 173 -9.67 10.54 15.25
N TYR A 174 -8.89 10.49 14.16
CA TYR A 174 -9.36 9.98 12.87
C TYR A 174 -9.68 8.48 12.90
N LEU A 175 -8.89 7.68 13.61
CA LEU A 175 -9.15 6.26 13.84
C LEU A 175 -10.49 6.08 14.59
N GLY A 176 -10.76 6.88 15.61
CA GLY A 176 -12.04 6.89 16.34
C GLY A 176 -13.25 7.20 15.45
N GLN A 177 -13.10 8.07 14.45
CA GLN A 177 -14.18 8.38 13.50
C GLN A 177 -14.55 7.19 12.61
N LEU A 178 -13.59 6.32 12.25
CA LEU A 178 -13.85 5.11 11.45
C LEU A 178 -14.72 4.08 12.19
N ARG A 179 -15.02 4.25 13.47
CA ARG A 179 -15.97 3.39 14.21
C ARG A 179 -17.43 3.75 13.96
N GLN A 180 -17.69 4.92 13.39
CA GLN A 180 -19.06 5.37 13.13
C GLN A 180 -19.68 4.50 12.02
N SER A 181 -20.96 4.16 12.18
CA SER A 181 -21.72 3.46 11.15
C SER A 181 -23.17 3.99 11.17
N PRO A 182 -23.69 4.53 10.05
CA PRO A 182 -23.04 4.67 8.75
C PRO A 182 -21.97 5.78 8.73
N LEU A 183 -20.89 5.56 7.99
CA LEU A 183 -19.89 6.60 7.70
C LEU A 183 -20.36 7.50 6.56
N LEU A 184 -20.36 8.81 6.78
CA LEU A 184 -20.66 9.79 5.73
C LEU A 184 -19.42 9.98 4.86
N GLN A 185 -19.59 9.96 3.53
CA GLN A 185 -18.47 10.21 2.58
C GLN A 185 -17.78 11.56 2.83
N SER A 186 -18.52 12.57 3.27
CA SER A 186 -18.00 13.90 3.61
C SER A 186 -17.02 13.92 4.79
N LEU A 187 -16.82 12.78 5.45
CA LEU A 187 -15.86 12.64 6.54
C LEU A 187 -14.42 12.59 6.01
N PHE A 188 -14.17 11.99 4.85
CA PHE A 188 -12.82 11.76 4.33
C PHE A 188 -12.19 13.01 3.73
N THR A 189 -11.56 13.82 4.59
CA THR A 189 -10.73 14.94 4.17
C THR A 189 -9.36 14.48 3.66
N ALA A 190 -8.63 15.36 2.96
CA ALA A 190 -7.29 15.06 2.47
C ALA A 190 -6.33 14.68 3.62
N LYS A 191 -6.38 15.44 4.73
CA LYS A 191 -5.59 15.16 5.94
C LYS A 191 -5.98 13.85 6.59
N GLN A 192 -7.27 13.54 6.69
CA GLN A 192 -7.69 12.24 7.22
C GLN A 192 -7.21 11.07 6.36
N LEU A 193 -7.32 11.18 5.04
CA LEU A 193 -6.80 10.16 4.12
C LEU A 193 -5.28 10.00 4.23
N PHE A 194 -4.53 11.08 4.37
CA PHE A 194 -3.09 10.99 4.59
C PHE A 194 -2.76 10.17 5.84
N TYR A 195 -3.41 10.48 6.96
CA TYR A 195 -3.18 9.78 8.23
C TYR A 195 -3.70 8.34 8.21
N MET A 196 -4.86 8.07 7.60
CA MET A 196 -5.53 6.76 7.69
C MET A 196 -5.23 5.82 6.51
N ARG A 197 -4.68 6.33 5.40
CA ARG A 197 -4.29 5.55 4.22
C ARG A 197 -2.79 5.63 3.97
N THR A 198 -2.27 6.81 3.62
CA THR A 198 -0.88 6.96 3.15
C THR A 198 0.14 6.58 4.23
N CYS A 199 -0.03 7.05 5.47
CA CYS A 199 0.87 6.71 6.57
C CYS A 199 0.89 5.20 6.87
N PRO A 200 -0.27 4.52 7.07
CA PRO A 200 -0.31 3.07 7.19
C PRO A 200 0.25 2.34 5.97
N PHE A 201 0.02 2.83 4.76
CA PHE A 201 0.56 2.22 3.54
C PHE A 201 2.10 2.24 3.52
N SER A 202 2.70 3.39 3.83
CA SER A 202 4.15 3.51 3.96
C SER A 202 4.71 2.51 4.97
N LEU A 203 4.07 2.38 6.13
CA LEU A 203 4.50 1.43 7.16
C LEU A 203 4.26 -0.02 6.77
N HIS A 204 3.17 -0.32 6.06
CA HIS A 204 2.87 -1.65 5.54
C HIS A 204 4.05 -2.17 4.70
N VAL A 205 4.44 -1.42 3.67
CA VAL A 205 5.53 -1.84 2.78
C VAL A 205 6.90 -1.75 3.45
N TYR A 206 7.09 -0.79 4.36
CA TYR A 206 8.31 -0.72 5.16
C TYR A 206 8.49 -1.97 6.01
N PHE A 207 7.48 -2.40 6.78
CA PHE A 207 7.61 -3.63 7.58
C PHE A 207 7.68 -4.89 6.72
N HIS A 208 7.04 -4.90 5.55
CA HIS A 208 7.20 -5.97 4.56
C HIS A 208 8.66 -6.13 4.10
N SER A 209 9.38 -5.01 3.92
CA SER A 209 10.81 -5.02 3.56
C SER A 209 11.75 -5.53 4.66
N ASN A 210 11.21 -5.87 5.84
CA ASN A 210 11.93 -6.41 6.98
C ASN A 210 13.13 -5.54 7.44
N PRO A 211 12.89 -4.31 7.91
CA PRO A 211 13.93 -3.37 8.30
C PRO A 211 14.75 -3.93 9.46
N SER A 212 16.06 -3.69 9.45
CA SER A 212 17.00 -4.19 10.45
C SER A 212 16.84 -3.54 11.83
N SER A 213 16.29 -2.32 11.87
CA SER A 213 16.12 -1.53 13.08
C SER A 213 14.90 -0.64 12.98
N PHE A 214 14.25 -0.42 14.12
CA PHE A 214 13.13 0.48 14.27
C PHE A 214 13.06 0.96 15.71
N ASP A 215 12.87 2.27 15.91
CA ASP A 215 13.09 2.91 17.21
C ASP A 215 11.92 2.72 18.18
N TYR A 216 10.79 2.21 17.71
CA TYR A 216 9.58 2.06 18.50
C TYR A 216 9.33 0.60 18.85
N THR A 217 8.88 0.37 20.08
CA THR A 217 8.56 -0.99 20.54
C THR A 217 7.17 -1.42 20.06
N PRO A 218 6.93 -2.74 19.93
CA PRO A 218 5.60 -3.27 19.66
C PRO A 218 4.54 -2.78 20.66
N ASP A 219 4.89 -2.74 21.94
CA ASP A 219 4.00 -2.24 23.00
C ASP A 219 3.58 -0.80 22.76
N GLN A 220 4.50 0.09 22.37
CA GLN A 220 4.18 1.50 22.13
C GLN A 220 3.09 1.67 21.06
N ILE A 221 3.22 0.97 19.94
CA ILE A 221 2.26 1.06 18.84
C ILE A 221 0.94 0.37 19.21
N LEU A 222 1.00 -0.89 19.68
CA LEU A 222 -0.21 -1.68 19.95
C LEU A 222 -1.02 -1.15 21.14
N GLN A 223 -0.38 -0.60 22.18
CA GLN A 223 -1.11 0.07 23.26
C GLN A 223 -1.79 1.36 22.77
N ASN A 224 -1.22 2.03 21.77
CA ASN A 224 -1.74 3.28 21.25
C ASN A 224 -2.95 3.09 20.32
N ILE A 225 -2.92 2.07 19.45
CA ILE A 225 -3.92 1.91 18.39
C ILE A 225 -4.61 0.53 18.35
N GLY A 226 -4.10 -0.47 19.07
CA GLY A 226 -4.50 -1.88 18.89
C GLY A 226 -5.96 -2.18 19.20
N ASN A 227 -6.46 -1.69 20.35
CA ASN A 227 -7.87 -1.89 20.72
C ASN A 227 -8.83 -1.21 19.74
N ASP A 228 -8.45 -0.02 19.29
CA ASP A 228 -9.25 0.78 18.38
C ASP A 228 -9.30 0.16 16.98
N TYR A 229 -8.14 -0.34 16.51
CA TYR A 229 -8.04 -1.15 15.30
C TYR A 229 -8.97 -2.36 15.35
N LEU A 230 -8.92 -3.16 16.42
CA LEU A 230 -9.77 -4.36 16.54
C LEU A 230 -11.26 -4.04 16.51
N GLN A 231 -11.69 -2.96 17.19
CA GLN A 231 -13.08 -2.52 17.17
C GLN A 231 -13.53 -2.08 15.78
N ILE A 232 -12.68 -1.35 15.04
CA ILE A 232 -12.98 -0.92 13.68
C ILE A 232 -13.14 -2.12 12.76
N ILE A 233 -12.22 -3.08 12.83
CA ILE A 233 -12.29 -4.29 12.03
C ILE A 233 -13.59 -5.06 12.31
N GLN A 234 -13.93 -5.23 13.59
CA GLN A 234 -15.19 -5.87 13.97
C GLN A 234 -16.40 -5.13 13.39
N ILE A 235 -16.51 -3.81 13.60
CA ILE A 235 -17.65 -3.01 13.13
C ILE A 235 -17.73 -3.01 11.60
N GLN A 236 -16.63 -2.68 10.93
CA GLN A 236 -16.62 -2.43 9.49
C GLN A 236 -16.72 -3.71 8.67
N SER A 237 -16.32 -4.87 9.22
CA SER A 237 -16.50 -6.15 8.55
C SER A 237 -17.98 -6.41 8.21
N TYR A 238 -18.92 -6.00 9.06
CA TYR A 238 -20.36 -6.18 8.83
C TYR A 238 -21.02 -5.11 7.95
N THR A 239 -20.27 -4.11 7.50
CA THR A 239 -20.78 -2.99 6.69
C THR A 239 -20.02 -2.86 5.37
N ILE A 240 -19.34 -3.93 4.95
CA ILE A 240 -18.47 -3.96 3.76
C ILE A 240 -19.18 -3.55 2.47
N GLU A 241 -20.48 -3.84 2.36
CA GLU A 241 -21.32 -3.44 1.23
C GLU A 241 -21.51 -1.91 1.11
N LEU A 242 -21.29 -1.18 2.20
CA LEU A 242 -21.43 0.27 2.30
C LEU A 242 -20.09 1.01 2.20
N TRP A 243 -18.97 0.30 2.02
CA TRP A 243 -17.67 0.93 1.95
C TRP A 243 -17.54 1.81 0.70
N SER A 244 -17.22 3.09 0.91
CA SER A 244 -16.75 3.96 -0.16
C SER A 244 -15.33 3.58 -0.59
N THR A 245 -14.85 4.12 -1.71
CA THR A 245 -13.47 3.91 -2.18
C THR A 245 -12.45 4.38 -1.14
N GLU A 246 -12.74 5.48 -0.45
CA GLU A 246 -11.92 6.03 0.63
C GLU A 246 -11.86 5.09 1.83
N LEU A 247 -13.02 4.62 2.30
CA LEU A 247 -13.07 3.69 3.44
C LEU A 247 -12.37 2.37 3.10
N LEU A 248 -12.63 1.81 1.92
CA LEU A 248 -11.92 0.63 1.42
C LEU A 248 -10.41 0.84 1.49
N SER A 249 -9.92 1.98 1.00
CA SER A 249 -8.49 2.28 1.01
C SER A 249 -7.91 2.41 2.43
N CYS A 250 -8.60 3.11 3.33
CA CYS A 250 -8.18 3.19 4.75
C CYS A 250 -8.14 1.81 5.40
N MET A 251 -9.19 1.00 5.24
CA MET A 251 -9.26 -0.35 5.80
C MET A 251 -8.16 -1.25 5.24
N THR A 252 -7.93 -1.19 3.93
CA THR A 252 -6.87 -1.92 3.23
C THR A 252 -5.51 -1.65 3.85
N GLN A 253 -5.15 -0.37 4.00
CA GLN A 253 -3.81 0.00 4.45
C GLN A 253 -3.62 -0.18 5.96
N LEU A 254 -4.68 -0.01 6.77
CA LEU A 254 -4.66 -0.35 8.18
C LEU A 254 -4.46 -1.85 8.42
N ILE A 255 -5.19 -2.70 7.70
CA ILE A 255 -5.04 -4.17 7.79
C ILE A 255 -3.65 -4.58 7.33
N GLY A 256 -3.19 -4.05 6.19
CA GLY A 256 -1.86 -4.31 5.66
C GLY A 256 -0.74 -3.89 6.63
N PHE A 257 -0.83 -2.70 7.22
CA PHE A 257 0.11 -2.24 8.23
C PHE A 257 0.14 -3.19 9.44
N MET A 258 -1.02 -3.49 10.02
CA MET A 258 -1.09 -4.37 11.19
C MET A 258 -0.57 -5.77 10.87
N ARG A 259 -0.85 -6.30 9.69
CA ARG A 259 -0.26 -7.55 9.19
C ARG A 259 1.26 -7.46 9.16
N ALA A 260 1.85 -6.53 8.42
CA ALA A 260 3.31 -6.50 8.27
C ALA A 260 4.01 -6.23 9.61
N PHE A 261 3.45 -5.35 10.43
CA PHE A 261 4.02 -5.00 11.74
C PHE A 261 4.11 -6.19 12.72
N LEU A 262 3.04 -6.99 12.80
CA LEU A 262 2.95 -8.12 13.72
C LEU A 262 3.92 -9.26 13.35
N TRP A 263 4.31 -9.38 12.08
CA TRP A 263 5.23 -10.42 11.60
C TRP A 263 6.64 -9.90 11.29
N TRP A 264 6.88 -8.60 11.38
CA TRP A 264 8.22 -8.02 11.28
C TRP A 264 9.17 -8.61 12.34
N ASN A 265 10.45 -8.78 11.98
CA ASN A 265 11.53 -9.32 12.83
C ASN A 265 11.37 -10.79 13.25
N GLY A 266 10.51 -11.56 12.56
CA GLY A 266 10.54 -13.03 12.56
C GLY A 266 10.18 -13.75 13.87
N GLU A 267 10.08 -13.05 15.01
CA GLU A 267 9.61 -13.61 16.27
C GLU A 267 8.10 -13.86 16.19
N MET A 268 7.75 -15.01 15.61
CA MET A 268 6.37 -15.44 15.47
C MET A 268 5.68 -15.47 16.84
N GLY A 269 4.70 -14.59 17.02
CA GLY A 269 3.72 -14.69 18.10
C GLY A 269 3.87 -13.72 19.27
N THR A 270 5.01 -13.05 19.47
CA THR A 270 5.16 -12.13 20.63
C THR A 270 4.26 -10.90 20.48
N LYS A 271 4.36 -10.19 19.35
CA LYS A 271 3.50 -9.04 19.01
C LYS A 271 2.04 -9.44 18.83
N PHE A 272 1.84 -10.61 18.22
CA PHE A 272 0.51 -11.16 17.96
C PHE A 272 -0.29 -11.34 19.26
N LYS A 273 0.34 -11.88 20.31
CA LYS A 273 -0.27 -12.06 21.63
C LYS A 273 -0.55 -10.75 22.37
N ILE A 274 0.11 -9.65 22.00
CA ILE A 274 -0.22 -8.33 22.56
C ILE A 274 -1.55 -7.85 21.99
N LEU A 275 -1.72 -7.92 20.66
CA LEU A 275 -2.96 -7.49 20.01
C LEU A 275 -4.13 -8.46 20.27
N LEU A 276 -3.91 -9.75 20.02
CA LEU A 276 -4.91 -10.81 20.10
C LEU A 276 -4.67 -11.62 21.38
N SER A 277 -4.85 -10.94 22.51
CA SER A 277 -4.46 -11.43 23.84
C SER A 277 -5.29 -12.59 24.39
N THR A 278 -6.44 -12.86 23.79
CA THR A 278 -7.30 -13.98 24.16
C THR A 278 -7.77 -14.74 22.92
N GLU A 279 -8.05 -16.02 23.09
CA GLU A 279 -8.62 -16.87 22.05
C GLU A 279 -9.94 -16.31 21.52
N LYS A 280 -10.78 -15.72 22.39
CA LYS A 280 -12.03 -15.07 21.99
C LYS A 280 -11.78 -13.93 20.99
N ILE A 281 -10.86 -13.01 21.31
CA ILE A 281 -10.51 -11.88 20.43
C ILE A 281 -9.93 -12.40 19.11
N LEU A 282 -9.08 -13.42 19.16
CA LEU A 282 -8.54 -14.08 17.97
C LEU A 282 -9.65 -14.65 17.07
N CYS A 283 -10.58 -15.41 17.63
CA CYS A 283 -11.69 -16.00 16.88
C CYS A 283 -12.61 -14.94 16.27
N GLU A 284 -12.95 -13.88 17.02
CA GLU A 284 -13.73 -12.74 16.51
C GLU A 284 -13.00 -12.03 15.36
N TYR A 285 -11.68 -11.85 15.48
CA TYR A 285 -10.87 -11.25 14.42
C TYR A 285 -10.81 -12.13 13.17
N ILE A 286 -10.62 -13.45 13.31
CA ILE A 286 -10.67 -14.40 12.20
C ILE A 286 -12.02 -14.34 11.49
N GLN A 287 -13.13 -14.28 12.22
CA GLN A 287 -14.47 -14.15 11.63
C GLN A 287 -14.63 -12.86 10.84
N ALA A 288 -14.19 -11.73 11.39
CA ALA A 288 -14.24 -10.44 10.69
C ALA A 288 -13.41 -10.47 9.39
N MET A 289 -12.20 -11.05 9.43
CA MET A 289 -11.36 -11.23 8.25
C MET A 289 -12.03 -12.12 7.20
N ILE A 290 -12.66 -13.24 7.60
CA ILE A 290 -13.37 -14.13 6.67
C ILE A 290 -14.57 -13.42 6.04
N HIS A 291 -15.33 -12.65 6.82
CA HIS A 291 -16.44 -11.85 6.29
C HIS A 291 -15.95 -10.84 5.23
N ILE A 292 -14.78 -10.22 5.45
CA ILE A 292 -14.17 -9.33 4.46
C ILE A 292 -13.85 -10.10 3.17
N THR A 293 -13.25 -11.29 3.27
CA THR A 293 -12.88 -12.09 2.09
C THR A 293 -14.07 -12.67 1.31
N ASP A 294 -15.19 -12.95 1.99
CA ASP A 294 -16.39 -13.52 1.35
C ASP A 294 -17.15 -12.50 0.49
N TYR A 295 -16.84 -11.22 0.62
CA TYR A 295 -17.54 -10.18 -0.10
C TYR A 295 -17.22 -10.21 -1.62
N GLU A 296 -18.16 -10.75 -2.38
CA GLU A 296 -17.99 -11.08 -3.80
C GLU A 296 -17.58 -9.89 -4.69
N ALA A 297 -18.07 -8.67 -4.39
CA ALA A 297 -17.75 -7.51 -5.20
C ALA A 297 -16.25 -7.14 -5.17
N GLN A 298 -15.53 -7.51 -4.11
CA GLN A 298 -14.07 -7.32 -4.03
C GLN A 298 -13.32 -8.35 -4.88
N CYS A 299 -13.77 -9.61 -4.89
CA CYS A 299 -13.15 -10.68 -5.67
C CYS A 299 -13.20 -10.39 -7.20
N GLY A 300 -14.22 -9.68 -7.68
CA GLY A 300 -14.37 -9.33 -9.10
C GLY A 300 -13.41 -8.24 -9.61
N ARG A 301 -12.64 -7.59 -8.74
CA ARG A 301 -11.74 -6.46 -9.09
C ARG A 301 -10.26 -6.75 -8.78
N ILE A 302 -9.95 -7.99 -8.45
CA ILE A 302 -8.57 -8.42 -8.20
C ILE A 302 -7.77 -8.33 -9.49
N MET A 303 -6.60 -7.71 -9.41
CA MET A 303 -5.65 -7.53 -10.50
C MET A 303 -4.48 -8.51 -10.34
N SER A 304 -3.81 -8.83 -11.44
CA SER A 304 -2.62 -9.71 -11.42
C SER A 304 -1.45 -9.09 -10.64
N GLN A 305 -1.43 -7.76 -10.54
CA GLN A 305 -0.42 -6.97 -9.86
C GLN A 305 -0.99 -6.31 -8.60
N TRP A 306 -0.11 -5.97 -7.66
CA TRP A 306 -0.42 -5.33 -6.38
C TRP A 306 -0.69 -3.82 -6.56
N ILE A 307 -1.66 -3.46 -7.40
CA ILE A 307 -1.82 -2.08 -7.90
C ILE A 307 -3.08 -1.37 -7.36
N ASN A 308 -4.11 -2.09 -6.91
CA ASN A 308 -5.37 -1.51 -6.42
C ASN A 308 -5.72 -1.98 -5.00
N ASN A 309 -6.58 -1.24 -4.31
CA ASN A 309 -6.92 -1.51 -2.91
C ASN A 309 -7.58 -2.90 -2.73
N GLU A 310 -8.41 -3.34 -3.66
CA GLU A 310 -9.07 -4.66 -3.59
C GLU A 310 -8.04 -5.80 -3.58
N THR A 311 -7.04 -5.76 -4.47
CA THR A 311 -5.96 -6.76 -4.50
C THR A 311 -5.12 -6.71 -3.24
N ILE A 312 -4.73 -5.51 -2.80
CA ILE A 312 -3.92 -5.30 -1.60
C ILE A 312 -4.64 -5.80 -0.35
N LEU A 313 -5.95 -5.55 -0.24
CA LEU A 313 -6.76 -5.98 0.89
C LEU A 313 -6.85 -7.50 0.93
N LEU A 314 -7.20 -8.12 -0.19
CA LEU A 314 -7.37 -9.57 -0.26
C LEU A 314 -6.04 -10.28 0.03
N ASP A 315 -4.94 -9.79 -0.54
CA ASP A 315 -3.58 -10.25 -0.23
C ASP A 315 -3.28 -10.15 1.28
N SER A 316 -3.48 -8.97 1.86
CA SER A 316 -3.20 -8.71 3.27
C SER A 316 -4.00 -9.61 4.19
N VAL A 317 -5.30 -9.79 3.92
CA VAL A 317 -6.19 -10.62 4.74
C VAL A 317 -5.85 -12.10 4.60
N ILE A 318 -5.65 -12.60 3.38
CA ILE A 318 -5.36 -14.02 3.13
C ILE A 318 -4.00 -14.40 3.72
N ILE A 319 -2.98 -13.56 3.57
CA ILE A 319 -1.67 -13.80 4.21
C ILE A 319 -1.80 -13.79 5.74
N PHE A 320 -2.58 -12.86 6.31
CA PHE A 320 -2.83 -12.83 7.75
C PHE A 320 -3.48 -14.14 8.23
N LEU A 321 -4.55 -14.59 7.57
CA LEU A 321 -5.27 -15.82 7.91
C LEU A 321 -4.36 -17.06 7.78
N LYS A 322 -3.56 -17.13 6.71
CA LYS A 322 -2.55 -18.19 6.51
C LYS A 322 -1.57 -18.23 7.68
N HIS A 323 -0.99 -17.10 8.05
CA HIS A 323 -0.06 -17.06 9.17
C HIS A 323 -0.73 -17.44 10.49
N ILE A 324 -1.97 -17.03 10.75
CA ILE A 324 -2.71 -17.47 11.94
C ILE A 324 -2.84 -19.00 11.94
N ALA A 325 -3.33 -19.59 10.84
CA ALA A 325 -3.55 -21.03 10.73
C ALA A 325 -2.25 -21.81 11.01
N GLN A 326 -1.13 -21.35 10.44
CA GLN A 326 0.16 -22.00 10.58
C GLN A 326 0.82 -21.86 11.96
N THR A 327 0.49 -20.81 12.73
CA THR A 327 1.29 -20.42 13.92
C THR A 327 0.53 -20.44 15.24
N GLN A 328 -0.80 -20.31 15.23
CA GLN A 328 -1.58 -20.10 16.46
C GLN A 328 -2.27 -21.36 17.00
N ASN A 329 -2.07 -22.52 16.36
CA ASN A 329 -2.71 -23.78 16.75
C ASN A 329 -4.24 -23.65 16.92
N ILE A 330 -4.89 -22.94 15.99
CA ILE A 330 -6.34 -22.63 16.02
C ILE A 330 -7.08 -23.25 14.82
N ASN A 331 -6.48 -24.25 14.16
CA ASN A 331 -7.05 -24.91 12.98
C ASN A 331 -8.44 -25.52 13.24
N TRP A 332 -8.73 -25.90 14.50
CA TRP A 332 -10.07 -26.36 14.89
C TRP A 332 -11.14 -25.29 14.66
N PHE A 333 -10.82 -24.01 14.85
CA PHE A 333 -11.77 -22.92 14.68
C PHE A 333 -12.01 -22.65 13.20
N PHE A 334 -10.95 -22.61 12.39
CA PHE A 334 -11.08 -22.53 10.94
C PHE A 334 -11.96 -23.67 10.40
N ARG A 335 -11.75 -24.91 10.88
CA ARG A 335 -12.58 -26.08 10.54
C ARG A 335 -14.04 -25.98 10.99
N SER A 336 -14.33 -25.17 12.00
CA SER A 336 -15.70 -24.95 12.47
C SER A 336 -16.51 -24.01 11.57
N ILE A 337 -15.85 -23.27 10.67
CA ILE A 337 -16.48 -22.35 9.72
C ILE A 337 -16.77 -23.11 8.44
N ASN A 338 -17.97 -23.70 8.35
CA ASN A 338 -18.36 -24.63 7.27
C ASN A 338 -18.20 -24.06 5.85
N GLN A 339 -18.39 -22.75 5.66
CA GLN A 339 -18.31 -22.09 4.35
C GLN A 339 -16.88 -21.74 3.94
N LEU A 340 -15.93 -21.74 4.88
CA LEU A 340 -14.57 -21.26 4.62
C LEU A 340 -13.86 -22.03 3.49
N PRO A 341 -13.94 -23.37 3.40
CA PRO A 341 -13.32 -24.08 2.29
C PRO A 341 -13.83 -23.63 0.92
N ASP A 342 -15.14 -23.38 0.78
CA ASP A 342 -15.74 -22.93 -0.47
C ASP A 342 -15.29 -21.50 -0.83
N ILE A 343 -15.20 -20.61 0.16
CA ILE A 343 -14.69 -19.24 0.00
C ILE A 343 -13.24 -19.27 -0.51
N LEU A 344 -12.38 -20.04 0.16
CA LEU A 344 -10.96 -20.14 -0.20
C LEU A 344 -10.77 -20.80 -1.56
N LEU A 345 -11.56 -21.83 -1.90
CA LEU A 345 -11.53 -22.45 -3.22
C LEU A 345 -11.94 -21.47 -4.31
N LYS A 346 -13.01 -20.70 -4.11
CA LYS A 346 -13.42 -19.65 -5.03
C LYS A 346 -12.27 -18.68 -5.29
N ILE A 347 -11.64 -18.16 -4.24
CA ILE A 347 -10.50 -17.25 -4.34
C ILE A 347 -9.33 -17.90 -5.09
N ALA A 348 -8.97 -19.13 -4.73
CA ALA A 348 -7.84 -19.85 -5.30
C ALA A 348 -8.04 -20.19 -6.80
N GLU A 349 -9.28 -20.38 -7.23
CA GLU A 349 -9.62 -20.73 -8.62
C GLU A 349 -9.93 -19.50 -9.49
N SER A 350 -10.43 -18.40 -8.90
CA SER A 350 -10.87 -17.22 -9.66
C SER A 350 -9.89 -16.06 -9.65
N SER A 351 -8.98 -15.98 -8.68
CA SER A 351 -8.03 -14.86 -8.59
C SER A 351 -7.02 -14.93 -9.73
N ILE A 352 -6.78 -13.79 -10.38
CA ILE A 352 -5.73 -13.65 -11.39
C ILE A 352 -4.37 -13.31 -10.76
N ASN A 353 -4.32 -13.10 -9.45
CA ASN A 353 -3.09 -12.92 -8.69
C ASN A 353 -2.62 -14.27 -8.12
N ASN A 354 -1.44 -14.72 -8.56
CA ASN A 354 -0.91 -16.04 -8.20
C ASN A 354 -0.55 -16.16 -6.70
N GLU A 355 -0.10 -15.08 -6.06
CA GLU A 355 0.25 -15.08 -4.63
C GLU A 355 -0.98 -15.28 -3.75
N ILE A 356 -2.06 -14.54 -4.04
CA ILE A 356 -3.36 -14.72 -3.37
C ILE A 356 -3.85 -16.17 -3.54
N CYS A 357 -3.76 -16.72 -4.75
CA CYS A 357 -4.16 -18.11 -5.01
C CYS A 357 -3.36 -19.10 -4.17
N LEU A 358 -2.02 -18.94 -4.18
CA LEU A 358 -1.11 -19.82 -3.44
C LEU A 358 -1.36 -19.74 -1.93
N CYS A 359 -1.61 -18.55 -1.39
CA CYS A 359 -1.89 -18.37 0.02
C CYS A 359 -3.27 -18.93 0.42
N ALA A 360 -4.29 -18.80 -0.44
CA ALA A 360 -5.59 -19.42 -0.22
C ALA A 360 -5.48 -20.96 -0.17
N TYR A 361 -4.74 -21.56 -1.11
CA TYR A 361 -4.41 -22.98 -1.05
C TYR A 361 -3.61 -23.36 0.20
N GLY A 362 -2.68 -22.51 0.63
CA GLY A 362 -1.93 -22.71 1.88
C GLY A 362 -2.82 -22.75 3.12
N ILE A 363 -3.93 -21.99 3.16
CA ILE A 363 -4.91 -22.12 4.24
C ILE A 363 -5.69 -23.44 4.10
N LEU A 364 -6.14 -23.77 2.88
CA LEU A 364 -6.86 -25.03 2.61
C LEU A 364 -6.05 -26.26 3.07
N THR A 365 -4.74 -26.27 2.87
CA THR A 365 -3.87 -27.38 3.31
C THR A 365 -3.81 -27.55 4.84
N GLU A 366 -4.01 -26.48 5.61
CA GLU A 366 -4.03 -26.54 7.08
C GLU A 366 -5.38 -27.01 7.62
N ILE A 367 -6.47 -26.67 6.93
CA ILE A 367 -7.83 -26.82 7.46
C ILE A 367 -8.55 -28.07 6.93
N LEU A 368 -8.27 -28.52 5.70
CA LEU A 368 -8.95 -29.68 5.12
C LEU A 368 -8.57 -31.00 5.81
N THR A 369 -9.44 -32.00 5.66
CA THR A 369 -9.12 -33.38 6.02
C THR A 369 -8.19 -34.01 4.99
N ASP A 370 -7.44 -35.06 5.35
CA ASP A 370 -6.58 -35.77 4.42
C ASP A 370 -7.31 -36.27 3.16
N GLU A 371 -8.58 -36.69 3.31
CA GLU A 371 -9.38 -37.19 2.20
C GLU A 371 -9.85 -36.06 1.27
N ASP A 372 -10.13 -34.87 1.79
CA ASP A 372 -10.51 -33.73 0.97
C ASP A 372 -9.30 -33.06 0.34
N LEU A 373 -8.17 -33.05 1.04
CA LEU A 373 -6.88 -32.59 0.51
C LEU A 373 -6.45 -33.40 -0.72
N LYS A 374 -6.65 -34.73 -0.71
CA LYS A 374 -6.37 -35.60 -1.88
C LYS A 374 -7.23 -35.25 -3.11
N LYS A 375 -8.38 -34.62 -2.92
CA LYS A 375 -9.29 -34.22 -4.01
C LYS A 375 -8.94 -32.83 -4.56
N LEU A 376 -8.16 -32.04 -3.82
CA LEU A 376 -7.77 -30.69 -4.19
C LEU A 376 -6.92 -30.73 -5.47
N LYS A 377 -7.35 -29.99 -6.50
CA LYS A 377 -6.62 -29.88 -7.76
C LYS A 377 -5.95 -28.52 -7.83
N PHE A 378 -4.62 -28.54 -7.86
CA PHE A 378 -3.82 -27.34 -8.10
C PHE A 378 -3.69 -27.09 -9.60
N PRO A 379 -4.07 -25.91 -10.10
CA PRO A 379 -3.80 -25.48 -11.47
C PRO A 379 -2.30 -25.49 -11.78
N ASP A 380 -1.92 -25.83 -13.02
CA ASP A 380 -0.51 -25.94 -13.41
C ASP A 380 0.24 -24.60 -13.35
N ASN A 381 -0.42 -23.48 -13.64
CA ASN A 381 0.17 -22.14 -13.50
C ASN A 381 0.57 -21.83 -12.05
N ILE A 382 -0.23 -22.24 -11.06
CA ILE A 382 0.10 -22.04 -9.63
C ILE A 382 1.29 -22.92 -9.22
N ARG A 383 1.39 -24.15 -9.76
CA ARG A 383 2.55 -25.01 -9.52
C ARG A 383 3.82 -24.39 -10.09
N VAL A 384 3.77 -23.90 -11.33
CA VAL A 384 4.90 -23.23 -11.99
C VAL A 384 5.31 -22.00 -11.17
N TYR A 385 4.37 -21.13 -10.82
CA TYR A 385 4.62 -19.96 -9.99
C TYR A 385 5.29 -20.31 -8.65
N PHE A 386 4.81 -21.35 -7.96
CA PHE A 386 5.41 -21.80 -6.71
C PHE A 386 6.87 -22.23 -6.88
N PHE A 387 7.19 -22.99 -7.94
CA PHE A 387 8.57 -23.40 -8.22
C PHE A 387 9.46 -22.21 -8.60
N GLU A 388 8.96 -21.26 -9.40
CA GLU A 388 9.68 -20.03 -9.72
C GLU A 388 9.97 -19.19 -8.48
N MET A 389 9.00 -19.07 -7.56
CA MET A 389 9.17 -18.39 -6.28
C MET A 389 10.25 -19.07 -5.43
N LEU A 390 10.22 -20.41 -5.32
CA LEU A 390 11.26 -21.16 -4.62
C LEU A 390 12.64 -21.03 -5.26
N GLU A 391 12.72 -21.01 -6.59
CA GLU A 391 13.98 -20.79 -7.31
C GLU A 391 14.52 -19.38 -7.07
N LYS A 392 13.67 -18.35 -7.13
CA LYS A 392 14.04 -16.97 -6.81
C LYS A 392 14.54 -16.84 -5.37
N ALA A 393 13.83 -17.44 -4.41
CA ALA A 393 14.24 -17.45 -3.01
C ALA A 393 15.54 -18.23 -2.79
N TRP A 394 15.80 -19.30 -3.54
CA TRP A 394 17.10 -19.97 -3.51
C TRP A 394 18.19 -19.03 -4.02
N GLN A 395 18.02 -18.46 -5.20
CA GLN A 395 19.01 -17.60 -5.85
C GLN A 395 19.29 -16.33 -5.05
N ASN A 396 18.27 -15.78 -4.39
CA ASN A 396 18.35 -14.60 -3.54
C ASN A 396 17.65 -14.89 -2.21
N PRO A 397 18.31 -15.51 -1.22
CA PRO A 397 17.70 -15.88 0.07
C PRO A 397 17.12 -14.73 0.90
N SER A 398 17.37 -13.49 0.49
CA SER A 398 16.81 -12.27 1.07
C SER A 398 15.49 -11.81 0.42
N LYS A 399 15.05 -12.45 -0.66
CA LYS A 399 13.73 -12.31 -1.29
C LYS A 399 12.93 -13.58 -1.02
#